data_AF-A0A377LUC7-F1
#
_entry.id   AF-A0A377LUC7-F1
#
_cell.length_a   1.000
_cell.length_b   1.000
_cell.length_c   1.000
_cell.angle_alpha   90.00
_cell.angle_beta   90.00
_cell.angle_gamma   90.00
#
_symmetry.space_group_name_H-M   'P 1'
#
loop_
_entity.id
_entity.type
_entity.pdbx_description
1 polymer ?
#
loop_
_entity_poly.entity_id
_entity_poly.type
_entity_poly.pdbx_seq_one_letter_code
_entity_poly.pdbx_strand_id
1 'polypeptide(L)'
;MALIVTGGVAPAPSGVGMEGGAVLNDASQLPHHRIVTDAVHSEGGKIALQILHTGRYSYQPNLVAPSAIQAPINRFKPHASATMKCWR
;
A
#
# COMPACT_ATOMS: atom_id res chain seq x y z
N MET A 1 -11.04 0.49 -23.27
CA MET A 1 -9.77 0.64 -22.52
C MET A 1 -9.25 -0.75 -22.20
N ALA A 2 -7.96 -1.07 -22.43
CA ALA A 2 -7.45 -2.44 -22.25
C ALA A 2 -7.32 -2.85 -20.76
N LEU A 3 -6.78 -1.95 -19.91
CA LEU A 3 -6.61 -2.18 -18.47
C LEU A 3 -6.29 -0.86 -17.76
N ILE A 4 -6.93 -0.59 -16.63
CA ILE A 4 -6.59 0.49 -15.69
C ILE A 4 -5.77 -0.12 -14.54
N VAL A 5 -4.79 0.61 -14.02
CA VAL A 5 -4.12 0.30 -12.76
C VAL A 5 -4.43 1.41 -11.77
N THR A 6 -4.90 1.07 -10.57
CA THR A 6 -5.18 2.06 -9.53
C THR A 6 -3.89 2.78 -9.10
N GLY A 7 -4.04 3.88 -8.35
CA GLY A 7 -2.95 4.33 -7.47
C GLY A 7 -2.56 3.23 -6.46
N GLY A 8 -1.37 3.35 -5.87
CA GLY A 8 -0.85 2.37 -4.92
C GLY A 8 -1.67 2.30 -3.63
N VAL A 9 -2.02 1.08 -3.22
CA VAL A 9 -2.70 0.77 -1.96
C VAL A 9 -1.81 -0.13 -1.12
N ALA A 10 -1.64 0.19 0.16
CA ALA A 10 -0.75 -0.55 1.02
C ALA A 10 -1.36 -1.88 1.49
N PRO A 11 -0.57 -2.97 1.54
CA PRO A 11 -1.02 -4.24 2.09
C PRO A 11 -1.07 -4.23 3.63
N ALA A 12 -0.43 -3.24 4.27
CA ALA A 12 -0.40 -3.08 5.71
C ALA A 12 -0.20 -1.61 6.09
N PRO A 13 -0.64 -1.17 7.28
CA PRO A 13 -0.42 0.20 7.76
C PRO A 13 1.04 0.64 7.79
N SER A 14 2.00 -0.28 7.95
CA SER A 14 3.44 0.03 7.90
C SER A 14 3.95 0.48 6.52
N GLY A 15 3.17 0.24 5.46
CA GLY A 15 3.56 0.45 4.07
C GLY A 15 2.89 1.61 3.36
N VAL A 16 2.05 2.37 4.04
CA VAL A 16 1.38 3.56 3.48
C VAL A 16 2.38 4.62 3.02
N GLY A 17 1.99 5.47 2.07
CA GLY A 17 2.83 6.61 1.67
C GLY A 17 2.99 7.65 2.79
N MET A 18 1.92 7.92 3.52
CA MET A 18 1.85 8.84 4.65
C MET A 18 0.86 8.29 5.68
N GLU A 19 0.99 8.69 6.94
CA GLU A 19 0.04 8.35 8.01
C GLU A 19 -1.43 8.58 7.57
N GLY A 20 -2.28 7.57 7.78
CA GLY A 20 -3.68 7.57 7.31
C GLY A 20 -3.87 7.27 5.82
N GLY A 21 -2.81 6.90 5.09
CA GLY A 21 -2.89 6.57 3.67
C GLY A 21 -3.70 5.29 3.36
N ALA A 22 -3.95 5.05 2.07
CA ALA A 22 -4.78 3.94 1.61
C ALA A 22 -4.18 2.57 1.99
N VAL A 23 -5.01 1.73 2.60
CA VAL A 23 -4.69 0.35 2.99
C VAL A 23 -5.83 -0.56 2.54
N LEU A 24 -5.50 -1.76 2.08
CA LEU A 24 -6.46 -2.84 1.91
C LEU A 24 -5.90 -4.09 2.60
N ASN A 25 -6.31 -4.31 3.84
CA ASN A 25 -5.87 -5.42 4.69
C ASN A 25 -7.01 -6.07 5.49
N ASP A 26 -8.25 -5.59 5.33
CA ASP A 26 -9.43 -6.13 5.99
C ASP A 26 -10.64 -6.19 5.03
N ALA A 27 -11.49 -7.21 5.20
CA ALA A 27 -12.65 -7.42 4.35
C ALA A 27 -13.70 -6.29 4.44
N SER A 28 -13.75 -5.55 5.55
CA SER A 28 -14.61 -4.38 5.73
C SER A 28 -14.32 -3.25 4.74
N GLN A 29 -13.13 -3.25 4.12
CA GLN A 29 -12.72 -2.23 3.15
C GLN A 29 -13.18 -2.56 1.72
N LEU A 30 -13.60 -3.80 1.45
CA LEU A 30 -14.02 -4.23 0.11
C LEU A 30 -15.17 -3.39 -0.49
N PRO A 31 -16.22 -3.00 0.25
CA PRO A 31 -17.30 -2.17 -0.30
C PRO A 31 -16.81 -0.86 -0.92
N HIS A 32 -15.77 -0.24 -0.37
CA HIS A 32 -15.19 0.99 -0.90
C HIS A 32 -14.58 0.78 -2.30
N HIS A 33 -13.87 -0.33 -2.50
CA HIS A 33 -13.26 -0.65 -3.79
C HIS A 33 -14.28 -1.15 -4.83
N ARG A 34 -15.34 -1.84 -4.38
CA ARG A 34 -16.39 -2.37 -5.28
C ARG A 34 -17.05 -1.30 -6.12
N ILE A 35 -17.30 -0.12 -5.55
CA ILE A 35 -17.89 1.02 -6.28
C ILE A 35 -17.09 1.34 -7.55
N VAL A 36 -15.75 1.32 -7.46
CA VAL A 36 -14.87 1.63 -8.59
C VAL A 36 -14.80 0.47 -9.57
N THR A 37 -14.67 -0.77 -9.07
CA THR A 37 -14.60 -1.94 -9.96
C THR A 37 -15.90 -2.12 -10.75
N ASP A 38 -17.04 -1.92 -10.12
CA ASP A 38 -18.35 -2.08 -10.73
C ASP A 38 -18.57 -1.01 -11.82
N ALA A 39 -18.20 0.24 -11.54
CA ALA A 39 -18.25 1.32 -12.52
C ALA A 39 -17.33 1.09 -13.74
N VAL A 40 -16.12 0.53 -13.52
CA VAL A 40 -15.24 0.19 -14.65
C VAL A 40 -15.80 -0.99 -15.46
N HIS A 41 -16.38 -1.99 -14.78
CA HIS A 41 -16.95 -3.16 -15.43
C HIS A 41 -18.25 -2.86 -16.19
N SER A 42 -19.07 -1.90 -15.73
CA SER A 42 -20.30 -1.49 -16.45
C SER A 42 -19.98 -0.91 -17.83
N GLU A 43 -18.82 -0.28 -17.99
CA GLU A 43 -18.32 0.24 -19.26
C GLU A 43 -17.50 -0.80 -20.07
N GLY A 44 -17.55 -2.07 -19.67
CA GLY A 44 -16.80 -3.16 -20.32
C GLY A 44 -15.27 -3.09 -20.13
N GLY A 45 -14.79 -2.28 -19.17
CA GLY A 45 -13.38 -2.12 -18.86
C GLY A 45 -12.80 -3.22 -17.97
N LYS A 46 -11.49 -3.12 -17.69
CA LYS A 46 -10.77 -3.93 -16.70
C LYS A 46 -9.94 -3.02 -15.80
N ILE A 47 -9.80 -3.40 -14.53
CA ILE A 47 -9.00 -2.67 -13.55
C ILE A 47 -8.22 -3.65 -12.65
N ALA A 48 -6.97 -3.31 -12.36
CA ALA A 48 -6.12 -4.00 -11.41
C ALA A 48 -5.75 -3.06 -10.25
N LEU A 49 -5.74 -3.59 -9.03
CA LEU A 49 -5.29 -2.85 -7.86
C LEU A 49 -3.76 -2.97 -7.73
N GLN A 50 -3.08 -1.83 -7.64
CA GLN A 50 -1.65 -1.79 -7.38
C GLN A 50 -1.37 -1.99 -5.88
N ILE A 51 -0.78 -3.12 -5.53
CA ILE A 51 -0.24 -3.33 -4.18
C ILE A 51 1.10 -2.62 -4.07
N LEU A 52 1.22 -1.66 -3.15
CA LEU A 52 2.41 -0.84 -2.96
C LEU A 52 2.80 -0.75 -1.49
N HIS A 53 4.02 -1.14 -1.15
CA HIS A 53 4.62 -0.86 0.16
C HIS A 53 5.79 0.11 0.00
N THR A 54 5.71 1.29 0.62
CA THR A 54 6.70 2.36 0.42
C THR A 54 8.01 2.17 1.20
N GLY A 55 8.16 1.06 1.92
CA GLY A 55 9.28 0.74 2.81
C GLY A 55 9.80 1.93 3.63
N ARG A 56 11.11 2.18 3.54
CA ARG A 56 11.80 3.32 4.18
C ARG A 56 11.40 4.70 3.66
N TYR A 57 10.53 4.79 2.66
CA TYR A 57 9.99 6.04 2.14
C TYR A 57 8.58 6.36 2.68
N SER A 58 8.01 5.49 3.53
CA SER A 58 6.77 5.80 4.25
C SER A 58 6.96 6.99 5.18
N TYR A 59 6.10 8.01 5.07
CA TYR A 59 6.13 9.19 5.94
C TYR A 59 5.26 8.99 7.18
N GLN A 60 5.72 8.11 8.07
CA GLN A 60 5.12 7.85 9.38
C GLN A 60 6.15 7.21 10.33
N PRO A 61 5.94 7.22 11.66
CA PRO A 61 6.90 6.67 12.62
C PRO A 61 7.09 5.15 12.56
N ASN A 62 6.05 4.40 12.16
CA ASN A 62 6.03 2.92 12.22
C ASN A 62 6.52 2.25 10.93
N LEU A 63 7.28 2.96 10.10
CA LEU A 63 7.79 2.44 8.84
C LEU A 63 8.80 1.28 9.03
N VAL A 64 8.81 0.35 8.08
CA VAL A 64 9.67 -0.83 8.07
C VAL A 64 10.53 -0.91 6.82
N ALA A 65 11.72 -1.53 6.96
CA ALA A 65 12.64 -1.79 5.86
C ALA A 65 13.48 -3.06 6.14
N PRO A 66 14.21 -3.61 5.15
CA PRO A 66 15.10 -4.75 5.39
C PRO A 66 16.23 -4.47 6.40
N SER A 67 16.57 -3.20 6.63
CA SER A 67 17.57 -2.77 7.61
C SER A 67 17.21 -1.40 8.18
N ALA A 68 17.73 -1.07 9.36
CA ALA A 68 17.49 0.20 10.04
C ALA A 68 18.30 1.37 9.44
N ILE A 69 18.24 1.52 8.12
CA ILE A 69 18.96 2.54 7.35
C ILE A 69 17.95 3.59 6.89
N GLN A 70 18.08 4.80 7.44
CA GLN A 70 17.24 5.95 7.08
C GLN A 70 17.45 6.36 5.62
N ALA A 71 16.38 6.71 4.92
CA ALA A 71 16.47 7.29 3.58
C ALA A 71 16.91 8.76 3.65
N PRO A 72 17.73 9.27 2.71
CA PRO A 72 18.19 10.67 2.74
C PRO A 72 17.07 11.72 2.71
N ILE A 73 15.92 11.36 2.16
CA ILE A 73 14.75 12.23 1.97
C ILE A 73 13.63 11.95 2.99
N ASN A 74 13.88 11.10 3.99
CA ASN A 74 12.87 10.76 4.99
C ASN A 74 13.41 11.07 6.39
N ARG A 75 12.61 11.74 7.22
CA ARG A 75 12.98 12.09 8.59
C ARG A 75 12.88 10.91 9.57
N PHE A 76 12.17 9.85 9.20
CA PHE A 76 11.97 8.68 10.05
C PHE A 76 12.98 7.57 9.73
N LYS A 77 13.61 7.03 10.76
CA LYS A 77 14.48 5.85 10.66
C LYS A 77 13.60 4.58 10.69
N PRO A 78 13.71 3.67 9.70
CA PRO A 78 12.86 2.49 9.65
C PRO A 78 13.23 1.46 10.71
N HIS A 79 12.23 0.69 11.14
CA HIS A 79 12.46 -0.54 11.90
C HIS A 79 12.95 -1.64 10.95
N ALA A 80 13.99 -2.38 11.35
CA ALA A 80 14.43 -3.54 10.59
C ALA A 80 13.37 -4.66 10.67
N SER A 81 12.93 -5.16 9.52
CA SER A 81 12.02 -6.30 9.45
C SER A 81 12.80 -7.60 9.63
N ALA A 82 12.44 -8.40 10.63
CA ALA A 82 12.97 -9.76 10.78
C ALA A 82 12.43 -10.66 9.67
N THR A 83 13.18 -11.71 9.29
CA THR A 83 12.80 -12.65 8.23
C THR A 83 11.37 -13.17 8.37
N MET A 84 10.95 -13.57 9.58
CA MET A 84 9.60 -14.07 9.85
C MET A 84 8.50 -13.01 9.65
N LYS A 85 8.83 -11.72 9.76
CA LYS A 85 7.90 -10.62 9.55
C LYS A 85 7.74 -10.27 8.06
N CYS A 86 8.72 -10.63 7.22
CA CYS A 86 8.62 -10.51 5.75
C CYS A 86 7.73 -11.59 5.12
N TRP A 87 7.48 -12.70 5.82
CA TRP A 87 6.63 -13.81 5.36
C TRP A 87 5.18 -13.73 5.86
N ARG A 88 4.82 -12.66 6.57
CA ARG A 88 3.45 -12.37 7.00
C ARG A 88 2.78 -11.45 6.00
#